data_AF-A0A8T3CUI9-F1
#
_entry.id   AF-A0A8T3CUI9-F1
#
_cell.length_a   1.000
_cell.length_b   1.000
_cell.length_c   1.000
_cell.angle_alpha   90.00
_cell.angle_beta   90.00
_cell.angle_gamma   90.00
#
_symmetry.space_group_name_H-M   'P 1'
#
loop_
_entity.id
_entity.type
_entity.pdbx_description
1 polymer ?
#
loop_
_entity_poly.entity_id
_entity_poly.type
_entity_poly.pdbx_seq_one_letter_code
_entity_poly.pdbx_strand_id
1 'polypeptide(L)'
;MAVVYKDQSMTAVATVKVHSWLVFFVGTGDGQLVKISVDKAMNFICPIVIYKSKDDRPVHSKMIVDPLDQKHIYFVLGNQMIKTKVANCAQHDNLRDCWSAQDPFCGWCASTSSCTFHDECSGSLWISIPDGSVQERIVSFHVEETPSPEELKLNIMTHLRVEATGTPAFMCDFTTDNGDQLCVRPDDTPALPNCACIFSREKLSAGGIGVKVKISVDKTTISESLNLKNCLAFTEVTTALLSSHQTQDTCQKYSSGQNISEPKIDSIEPNKISFYGKNNMTIRGENLDHVTKILIRRSQDNMNCTLREVPVTSRSSDRLTFHLPSGSKGSMTVCAVLPDGKCYGSAEVSYRSLPSCDQLTPNTSWVSGGRKIKITGANLEFVDSMKHDDHSEINFNSTVLQYISPSGTTRTVTVKQNVANETIPCPTITYHPDPEFIMFRTNPTGDNLHVTIEKKLDKLNITEKELIIYGLEGDDKHRCEKVRIERSNVSMVDSVNCEISNKPNAKITSVKIVLGYREYELERPQNFHTCSY
;
A
#
# COMPACT_ATOMS: atom_id res chain seq x y z
N MET A 1 -12.80 -30.79 7.61
CA MET A 1 -13.24 -29.45 7.16
C MET A 1 -12.01 -28.73 6.65
N ALA A 2 -12.01 -28.29 5.39
CA ALA A 2 -10.95 -27.45 4.85
C ALA A 2 -11.26 -25.98 5.17
N VAL A 3 -10.26 -25.23 5.64
CA VAL A 3 -10.41 -23.79 5.89
C VAL A 3 -10.13 -23.04 4.58
N VAL A 4 -11.17 -22.42 4.01
CA VAL A 4 -11.07 -21.69 2.72
C VAL A 4 -10.42 -20.32 2.90
N TYR A 5 -10.74 -19.63 4.01
CA TYR A 5 -10.18 -18.34 4.32
C TYR A 5 -10.21 -18.13 5.83
N LYS A 6 -9.14 -17.56 6.36
CA LYS A 6 -9.01 -17.21 7.77
C LYS A 6 -8.50 -15.78 7.84
N ASP A 7 -9.16 -14.99 8.67
CA ASP A 7 -8.74 -13.65 9.06
C ASP A 7 -9.08 -13.51 10.54
N GLN A 8 -8.20 -12.87 11.30
CA GLN A 8 -8.37 -12.78 12.76
C GLN A 8 -9.50 -11.82 13.16
N SER A 9 -10.08 -11.08 12.21
CA SER A 9 -11.01 -9.99 12.46
C SER A 9 -12.32 -10.08 11.66
N MET A 10 -12.77 -11.26 11.24
CA MET A 10 -14.05 -11.38 10.53
C MET A 10 -15.25 -10.94 11.38
N THR A 11 -16.15 -10.12 10.81
CA THR A 11 -17.30 -9.54 11.51
C THR A 11 -18.64 -9.78 10.81
N ALA A 12 -18.61 -10.00 9.49
CA ALA A 12 -19.82 -10.15 8.69
C ALA A 12 -19.57 -11.09 7.51
N VAL A 13 -20.62 -11.77 7.05
CA VAL A 13 -20.59 -12.55 5.81
C VAL A 13 -21.88 -12.34 5.03
N ALA A 14 -21.76 -12.18 3.71
CA ALA A 14 -22.86 -12.26 2.76
C ALA A 14 -22.46 -13.16 1.60
N THR A 15 -23.43 -13.80 0.97
CA THR A 15 -23.16 -14.78 -0.09
C THR A 15 -24.11 -14.58 -1.25
N VAL A 16 -23.59 -14.74 -2.46
CA VAL A 16 -24.38 -14.77 -3.70
C VAL A 16 -23.88 -15.90 -4.59
N LYS A 17 -24.77 -16.46 -5.40
CA LYS A 17 -24.44 -17.47 -6.39
C LYS A 17 -24.41 -16.82 -7.77
N VAL A 18 -23.28 -16.93 -8.46
CA VAL A 18 -23.09 -16.42 -9.82
C VAL A 18 -22.79 -17.62 -10.71
N HIS A 19 -23.77 -18.03 -11.52
CA HIS A 19 -23.71 -19.30 -12.27
C HIS A 19 -23.37 -20.49 -11.34
N SER A 20 -22.26 -21.19 -11.60
CA SER A 20 -21.77 -22.31 -10.78
C SER A 20 -20.86 -21.90 -9.61
N TRP A 21 -20.58 -20.62 -9.46
CA TRP A 21 -19.68 -20.08 -8.44
C TRP A 21 -20.45 -19.59 -7.21
N LEU A 22 -19.90 -19.85 -6.03
CA LEU A 22 -20.34 -19.24 -4.78
C LEU A 22 -19.39 -18.10 -4.44
N VAL A 23 -19.92 -16.89 -4.29
CA VAL A 23 -19.13 -15.71 -3.93
C VAL A 23 -19.50 -15.29 -2.51
N PHE A 24 -18.50 -15.26 -1.64
CA PHE A 24 -18.58 -14.75 -0.28
C PHE A 24 -18.01 -13.34 -0.20
N PHE A 25 -18.73 -12.47 0.48
CA PHE A 25 -18.26 -11.16 0.91
C PHE A 25 -18.07 -11.21 2.42
N VAL A 26 -16.84 -10.98 2.87
CA VAL A 26 -16.46 -11.01 4.29
C VAL A 26 -16.10 -9.61 4.74
N GLY A 27 -16.84 -9.10 5.71
CA GLY A 27 -16.53 -7.85 6.40
C GLY A 27 -15.54 -8.11 7.53
N THR A 28 -14.59 -7.19 7.73
CA THR A 28 -13.56 -7.30 8.77
C THR A 28 -13.69 -6.20 9.84
N GLY A 29 -13.08 -6.44 10.99
CA GLY A 29 -13.08 -5.55 12.15
C GLY A 29 -12.23 -4.31 11.94
N ASP A 30 -11.30 -4.35 10.98
CA ASP A 30 -10.50 -3.23 10.50
C ASP A 30 -11.09 -2.55 9.24
N GLY A 31 -12.34 -2.83 8.91
CA GLY A 31 -13.10 -2.06 7.90
C GLY A 31 -12.78 -2.42 6.46
N GLN A 32 -12.40 -3.66 6.19
CA GLN A 32 -12.25 -4.21 4.84
C GLN A 32 -13.46 -5.03 4.44
N LEU A 33 -13.72 -5.07 3.13
CA LEU A 33 -14.65 -6.00 2.50
C LEU A 33 -13.87 -6.90 1.54
N VAL A 34 -13.79 -8.17 1.88
CA VAL A 34 -13.05 -9.19 1.13
C VAL A 34 -14.03 -10.01 0.29
N LYS A 35 -13.79 -10.12 -1.01
CA LYS A 35 -14.51 -11.01 -1.92
C LYS A 35 -13.73 -12.30 -2.11
N ILE A 36 -14.41 -13.43 -1.97
CA ILE A 36 -13.86 -14.78 -2.13
C ILE A 36 -14.80 -15.56 -3.04
N SER A 37 -14.30 -16.04 -4.17
CA SER A 37 -15.09 -16.85 -5.10
C SER A 37 -14.63 -18.29 -4.98
N VAL A 38 -15.56 -19.23 -4.82
CA VAL A 38 -15.25 -20.66 -4.73
C VAL A 38 -16.03 -21.47 -5.75
N ASP A 39 -15.40 -22.52 -6.24
CA ASP A 39 -16.00 -23.49 -7.13
C ASP A 39 -16.79 -24.58 -6.38
N LYS A 40 -17.35 -25.53 -7.12
CA LYS A 40 -18.16 -26.63 -6.54
C LYS A 40 -17.33 -27.58 -5.66
N ALA A 41 -16.02 -27.68 -5.90
CA ALA A 41 -15.09 -28.48 -5.12
C ALA A 41 -14.48 -27.71 -3.94
N MET A 42 -14.94 -26.48 -3.68
CA MET A 42 -14.40 -25.56 -2.67
C MET A 42 -12.96 -25.11 -2.95
N ASN A 43 -12.48 -25.22 -4.20
CA ASN A 43 -11.28 -24.50 -4.60
C ASN A 43 -11.66 -23.03 -4.75
N PHE A 44 -10.82 -22.15 -4.22
CA PHE A 44 -11.09 -20.73 -4.20
C PHE A 44 -10.18 -19.98 -5.16
N ILE A 45 -10.73 -18.91 -5.73
CA ILE A 45 -9.95 -17.86 -6.38
C ILE A 45 -9.42 -16.95 -5.28
N CYS A 46 -8.22 -16.42 -5.50
CA CYS A 46 -7.51 -15.58 -4.55
C CYS A 46 -8.39 -14.46 -3.98
N PRO A 47 -8.52 -14.37 -2.64
CA PRO A 47 -9.34 -13.35 -2.01
C PRO A 47 -8.90 -11.94 -2.39
N ILE A 48 -9.85 -11.09 -2.81
CA ILE A 48 -9.56 -9.70 -3.16
C ILE A 48 -10.29 -8.74 -2.22
N VAL A 49 -9.65 -7.62 -1.90
CA VAL A 49 -10.26 -6.56 -1.10
C VAL A 49 -10.97 -5.59 -2.04
N ILE A 50 -12.30 -5.62 -2.06
CA ILE A 50 -13.14 -4.74 -2.91
C ILE A 50 -13.48 -3.41 -2.23
N TYR A 51 -13.25 -3.32 -0.92
CA TYR A 51 -13.33 -2.07 -0.18
C TYR A 51 -12.38 -2.07 1.02
N LYS A 52 -11.79 -0.91 1.31
CA LYS A 52 -10.90 -0.70 2.47
C LYS A 52 -11.17 0.67 3.07
N SER A 53 -11.59 0.70 4.34
CA SER A 53 -11.75 1.96 5.08
C SER A 53 -10.39 2.64 5.32
N LYS A 54 -10.40 3.97 5.44
CA LYS A 54 -9.25 4.78 5.85
C LYS A 54 -8.85 4.53 7.31
N ASP A 55 -9.80 4.14 8.15
CA ASP A 55 -9.68 3.89 9.58
C ASP A 55 -10.04 2.43 9.93
N ASP A 56 -9.93 2.06 11.21
CA ASP A 56 -10.21 0.71 11.72
C ASP A 56 -11.67 0.54 12.21
N ARG A 57 -12.64 1.20 11.55
CA ARG A 57 -14.05 0.97 11.87
C ARG A 57 -14.49 -0.42 11.40
N PRO A 58 -15.13 -1.24 12.25
CA PRO A 58 -15.58 -2.57 11.85
C PRO A 58 -16.74 -2.50 10.87
N VAL A 59 -16.77 -3.46 9.95
CA VAL A 59 -17.96 -3.72 9.13
C VAL A 59 -19.05 -4.31 10.03
N HIS A 60 -20.26 -3.78 9.96
CA HIS A 60 -21.39 -4.31 10.72
C HIS A 60 -21.77 -5.69 10.20
N SER A 61 -22.26 -6.58 11.08
CA SER A 61 -22.65 -7.96 10.77
C SER A 61 -23.72 -8.12 9.68
N LYS A 62 -24.35 -7.03 9.23
CA LYS A 62 -25.37 -7.02 8.18
C LYS A 62 -24.82 -6.38 6.93
N MET A 63 -24.78 -7.16 5.86
CA MET A 63 -24.43 -6.74 4.51
C MET A 63 -25.45 -7.32 3.55
N ILE A 64 -25.76 -6.59 2.47
CA ILE A 64 -26.78 -6.99 1.50
C ILE A 64 -26.20 -6.79 0.11
N VAL A 65 -26.11 -7.89 -0.66
CA VAL A 65 -25.87 -7.80 -2.10
C VAL A 65 -27.15 -7.29 -2.75
N ASP A 66 -27.02 -6.35 -3.69
CA ASP A 66 -28.16 -5.74 -4.38
C ASP A 66 -29.07 -6.82 -4.97
N PRO A 67 -30.33 -6.95 -4.52
CA PRO A 67 -31.18 -8.05 -4.93
C PRO A 67 -31.69 -7.92 -6.37
N LEU A 68 -31.55 -6.74 -6.99
CA LEU A 68 -32.04 -6.50 -8.35
C LEU A 68 -31.03 -6.95 -9.41
N ASP A 69 -29.79 -6.49 -9.31
CA ASP A 69 -28.77 -6.71 -10.33
C ASP A 69 -27.52 -7.44 -9.82
N GLN A 70 -27.36 -7.60 -8.50
CA GLN A 70 -26.19 -8.19 -7.85
C GLN A 70 -24.85 -7.50 -8.18
N LYS A 71 -24.86 -6.28 -8.72
CA LYS A 71 -23.65 -5.53 -9.12
C LYS A 71 -23.03 -4.76 -7.97
N HIS A 72 -23.78 -4.56 -6.90
CA HIS A 72 -23.36 -3.79 -5.73
C HIS A 72 -23.61 -4.56 -4.44
N ILE A 73 -22.87 -4.17 -3.41
CA ILE A 73 -23.10 -4.60 -2.04
C ILE A 73 -23.18 -3.38 -1.13
N TYR A 74 -24.18 -3.41 -0.25
CA TYR A 74 -24.44 -2.41 0.77
C TYR A 74 -24.02 -2.97 2.13
N PHE A 75 -23.23 -2.20 2.87
CA PHE A 75 -22.80 -2.56 4.21
C PHE A 75 -22.68 -1.32 5.08
N VAL A 76 -22.71 -1.52 6.40
CA VAL A 76 -22.59 -0.42 7.36
C VAL A 76 -21.18 -0.41 7.93
N LEU A 77 -20.57 0.77 7.97
CA LEU A 77 -19.25 1.03 8.53
C LEU A 77 -19.37 2.15 9.58
N GLY A 78 -19.39 1.79 10.86
CA GLY A 78 -19.80 2.71 11.93
C GLY A 78 -21.21 3.23 11.70
N ASN A 79 -21.36 4.54 11.52
CA ASN A 79 -22.66 5.20 11.29
C ASN A 79 -22.92 5.54 9.80
N GLN A 80 -22.17 4.93 8.88
CA GLN A 80 -22.26 5.20 7.44
C GLN A 80 -22.72 3.96 6.69
N MET A 81 -23.64 4.13 5.75
CA MET A 81 -23.98 3.12 4.76
C MET A 81 -23.08 3.29 3.54
N ILE A 82 -22.36 2.24 3.17
CA ILE A 82 -21.44 2.22 2.04
C ILE A 82 -22.03 1.32 0.95
N LYS A 83 -22.04 1.83 -0.29
CA LYS A 83 -22.34 1.07 -1.51
C LYS A 83 -21.04 0.91 -2.29
N THR A 84 -20.65 -0.32 -2.60
CA THR A 84 -19.50 -0.59 -3.49
C THR A 84 -19.86 -1.60 -4.57
N LYS A 85 -19.14 -1.56 -5.69
CA LYS A 85 -19.31 -2.56 -6.75
C LYS A 85 -18.70 -3.89 -6.32
N VAL A 86 -19.33 -4.99 -6.73
CA VAL A 86 -18.81 -6.35 -6.45
C VAL A 86 -17.66 -6.75 -7.39
N ALA A 87 -17.58 -6.11 -8.57
CA ALA A 87 -16.55 -6.33 -9.57
C ALA A 87 -16.30 -5.04 -10.38
N ASN A 88 -15.11 -4.93 -10.96
CA ASN A 88 -14.70 -3.80 -11.79
C ASN A 88 -14.28 -4.26 -13.19
N CYS A 89 -15.16 -4.93 -13.91
CA CYS A 89 -14.85 -5.59 -15.18
C CYS A 89 -14.23 -4.66 -16.23
N ALA A 90 -14.70 -3.40 -16.28
CA ALA A 90 -14.24 -2.40 -17.24
C ALA A 90 -12.75 -2.00 -17.10
N GLN A 91 -12.04 -2.44 -16.06
CA GLN A 91 -10.59 -2.23 -15.93
C GLN A 91 -9.76 -3.15 -16.83
N HIS A 92 -10.37 -4.15 -17.46
CA HIS A 92 -9.70 -5.14 -18.31
C HIS A 92 -9.94 -4.80 -19.78
N ASP A 93 -8.85 -4.44 -20.47
CA ASP A 93 -8.92 -3.86 -21.82
C ASP A 93 -9.05 -4.91 -22.95
N ASN A 94 -8.73 -6.17 -22.66
CA ASN A 94 -8.79 -7.27 -23.62
C ASN A 94 -9.34 -8.55 -22.98
N LEU A 95 -9.72 -9.51 -23.83
CA LEU A 95 -10.33 -10.76 -23.39
C LEU A 95 -9.41 -11.57 -22.47
N ARG A 96 -8.10 -11.59 -22.76
CA ARG A 96 -7.13 -12.35 -21.97
C ARG A 96 -7.07 -11.82 -20.54
N ASP A 97 -7.02 -10.50 -20.38
CA ASP A 97 -7.00 -9.85 -19.06
C ASP A 97 -8.34 -10.03 -18.33
N CYS A 98 -9.46 -9.92 -19.05
CA CYS A 98 -10.81 -10.13 -18.51
C CYS A 98 -10.97 -11.56 -17.93
N TRP A 99 -10.51 -12.57 -18.67
CA TRP A 99 -10.54 -13.97 -18.21
C TRP A 99 -9.54 -14.24 -17.09
N SER A 100 -8.33 -13.66 -17.19
CA SER A 100 -7.25 -13.87 -16.20
C SER A 100 -7.56 -13.23 -14.85
N ALA A 101 -8.50 -12.27 -14.79
CA ALA A 101 -9.02 -11.72 -13.55
C ALA A 101 -9.72 -12.75 -12.67
N GLN A 102 -10.16 -13.88 -13.27
CA GLN A 102 -10.87 -14.97 -12.59
C GLN A 102 -12.06 -14.45 -11.76
N ASP A 103 -12.83 -13.51 -12.29
CA ASP A 103 -13.96 -12.89 -11.59
C ASP A 103 -15.29 -13.41 -12.15
N PRO A 104 -16.09 -14.19 -11.40
CA PRO A 104 -17.33 -14.79 -11.90
C PRO A 104 -18.38 -13.79 -12.40
N PHE A 105 -18.29 -12.51 -12.01
CA PHE A 105 -19.19 -11.46 -12.47
C PHE A 105 -18.80 -10.89 -13.84
N CYS A 106 -17.57 -11.13 -14.30
CA CYS A 106 -16.99 -10.49 -15.48
C CYS A 106 -16.87 -11.47 -16.64
N GLY A 107 -17.12 -10.95 -17.85
CA GLY A 107 -16.88 -11.66 -19.09
C GLY A 107 -16.74 -10.70 -20.26
N TRP A 108 -16.11 -11.18 -21.32
CA TRP A 108 -15.86 -10.43 -22.53
C TRP A 108 -17.09 -10.42 -23.42
N CYS A 109 -17.64 -9.23 -23.68
CA CYS A 109 -18.73 -9.04 -24.61
C CYS A 109 -18.20 -8.75 -26.03
N ALA A 110 -18.49 -9.64 -26.97
CA ALA A 110 -17.97 -9.56 -28.33
C ALA A 110 -18.45 -8.32 -29.10
N SER A 111 -19.72 -7.93 -28.93
CA SER A 111 -20.31 -6.79 -29.66
C SER A 111 -19.69 -5.45 -29.30
N THR A 112 -19.31 -5.26 -28.03
CA THR A 112 -18.69 -4.03 -27.54
C THR A 112 -17.17 -4.14 -27.46
N SER A 113 -16.60 -5.33 -27.66
CA SER A 113 -15.18 -5.61 -27.50
C SER A 113 -14.65 -5.09 -26.15
N SER A 114 -15.37 -5.42 -25.09
CA SER A 114 -15.06 -4.96 -23.73
C SER A 114 -15.43 -6.00 -22.68
N CYS A 115 -14.78 -5.92 -21.51
CA CYS A 115 -15.11 -6.75 -20.35
C CYS A 115 -16.25 -6.12 -19.54
N THR A 116 -17.37 -6.84 -19.40
CA THR A 116 -18.64 -6.33 -18.83
C THR A 116 -19.26 -7.32 -17.87
N PHE A 117 -20.32 -6.88 -17.16
CA PHE A 117 -21.27 -7.80 -16.57
C PHE A 117 -22.08 -8.51 -17.68
N HIS A 118 -22.67 -9.66 -17.35
CA HIS A 118 -23.44 -10.47 -18.31
C HIS A 118 -24.63 -9.70 -18.92
N ASP A 119 -25.42 -9.03 -18.10
CA ASP A 119 -26.64 -8.29 -18.51
C ASP A 119 -26.36 -7.02 -19.33
N GLU A 120 -25.11 -6.53 -19.31
CA GLU A 120 -24.65 -5.40 -20.12
C GLU A 120 -24.32 -5.81 -21.57
N CYS A 121 -24.22 -7.12 -21.83
CA CYS A 121 -23.99 -7.66 -23.17
C CYS A 121 -25.34 -8.00 -23.82
N SER A 122 -25.80 -7.18 -24.78
CA SER A 122 -27.14 -7.21 -25.41
C SER A 122 -27.45 -8.47 -26.22
N GLY A 123 -27.44 -9.66 -25.60
CA GLY A 123 -27.65 -10.96 -26.24
C GLY A 123 -26.56 -11.38 -27.23
N SER A 124 -25.41 -10.69 -27.22
CA SER A 124 -24.25 -11.08 -28.03
C SER A 124 -23.47 -12.20 -27.35
N LEU A 125 -22.42 -12.67 -28.03
CA LEU A 125 -21.45 -13.61 -27.49
C LEU A 125 -20.76 -13.00 -26.25
N TRP A 126 -20.95 -13.65 -25.11
CA TRP A 126 -20.33 -13.32 -23.83
C TRP A 126 -19.44 -14.48 -23.35
N ILE A 127 -18.14 -14.21 -23.21
CA ILE A 127 -17.12 -15.22 -22.87
C ILE A 127 -16.59 -14.97 -21.46
N SER A 128 -16.72 -15.95 -20.56
CA SER A 128 -16.28 -15.85 -19.17
C SER A 128 -15.52 -17.09 -18.70
N ILE A 129 -15.15 -17.11 -17.42
CA ILE A 129 -14.48 -18.23 -16.78
C ILE A 129 -15.36 -19.49 -16.75
N PRO A 130 -14.77 -20.70 -16.75
CA PRO A 130 -15.55 -21.93 -16.82
C PRO A 130 -16.39 -22.14 -15.56
N ASP A 131 -17.42 -22.98 -15.68
CA ASP A 131 -18.29 -23.29 -14.56
C ASP A 131 -17.62 -24.17 -13.52
N GLY A 132 -17.45 -23.64 -12.32
CA GLY A 132 -17.14 -24.45 -11.14
C GLY A 132 -15.80 -25.19 -11.23
N SER A 133 -14.82 -24.59 -11.91
CA SER A 133 -13.42 -25.01 -11.86
C SER A 133 -12.51 -23.79 -11.90
N VAL A 134 -11.62 -23.66 -10.91
CA VAL A 134 -10.50 -22.71 -11.00
C VAL A 134 -9.51 -23.22 -12.05
N GLN A 135 -9.05 -22.33 -12.95
CA GLN A 135 -8.09 -22.67 -14.00
C GLN A 135 -6.98 -21.63 -14.05
N GLU A 136 -5.72 -22.08 -14.13
CA GLU A 136 -4.56 -21.18 -14.21
C GLU A 136 -4.29 -20.69 -15.64
N ARG A 137 -4.82 -21.41 -16.64
CA ARG A 137 -4.60 -21.11 -18.07
C ARG A 137 -5.91 -21.21 -18.81
N ILE A 138 -6.11 -20.32 -19.79
CA ILE A 138 -7.30 -20.29 -20.65
C ILE A 138 -7.36 -21.50 -21.60
N VAL A 139 -6.21 -22.14 -21.83
CA VAL A 139 -6.03 -23.34 -22.64
C VAL A 139 -5.16 -24.34 -21.90
N SER A 140 -5.62 -25.59 -21.84
CA SER A 140 -4.79 -26.75 -21.54
C SER A 140 -4.54 -27.56 -22.81
N PHE A 141 -3.43 -28.27 -22.84
CA PHE A 141 -3.09 -29.13 -23.97
C PHE A 141 -2.50 -30.45 -23.50
N HIS A 142 -2.72 -31.49 -24.30
CA HIS A 142 -1.99 -32.75 -24.18
C HIS A 142 -1.62 -33.27 -25.58
N VAL A 143 -0.49 -33.97 -25.66
CA VAL A 143 -0.02 -34.61 -26.90
C VAL A 143 -0.18 -36.11 -26.73
N GLU A 144 -0.76 -36.77 -27.73
CA GLU A 144 -0.91 -38.22 -27.77
C GLU A 144 -0.35 -38.78 -29.08
N GLU A 145 0.06 -40.06 -29.04
CA GLU A 145 0.48 -40.78 -30.23
C GLU A 145 -0.74 -41.17 -31.06
N THR A 146 -0.63 -41.08 -32.38
CA THR A 146 -1.67 -41.58 -33.28
C THR A 146 -1.38 -43.03 -33.67
N PRO A 147 -2.32 -43.73 -34.34
CA PRO A 147 -2.05 -45.05 -34.91
C PRO A 147 -0.91 -45.04 -35.95
N SER A 148 -0.57 -43.87 -36.52
CA SER A 148 0.57 -43.69 -37.40
C SER A 148 1.79 -43.22 -36.59
N PRO A 149 2.89 -43.99 -36.51
CA PRO A 149 4.05 -43.63 -35.70
C PRO A 149 4.78 -42.36 -36.16
N GLU A 150 4.52 -41.89 -37.38
CA GLU A 150 5.08 -40.64 -37.93
C GLU A 150 4.25 -39.39 -37.55
N GLU A 151 3.07 -39.58 -36.95
CA GLU A 151 2.14 -38.50 -36.64
C GLU A 151 1.94 -38.37 -35.12
N LEU A 152 1.74 -37.14 -34.66
CA LEU A 152 1.35 -36.82 -33.29
C LEU A 152 0.05 -36.04 -33.32
N LYS A 153 -0.79 -36.23 -32.30
CA LYS A 153 -2.03 -35.49 -32.13
C LYS A 153 -1.92 -34.55 -30.93
N LEU A 154 -2.01 -33.26 -31.20
CA LEU A 154 -2.12 -32.20 -30.20
C LEU A 154 -3.59 -31.95 -29.91
N ASN A 155 -4.03 -32.24 -28.69
CA ASN A 155 -5.38 -31.93 -28.22
C ASN A 155 -5.34 -30.66 -27.38
N ILE A 156 -6.25 -29.74 -27.71
CA ILE A 156 -6.45 -28.47 -27.03
C ILE A 156 -7.80 -28.51 -26.34
N MET A 157 -7.80 -28.15 -25.06
CA MET A 157 -9.00 -27.94 -24.26
C MET A 157 -9.05 -26.48 -23.82
N THR A 158 -10.13 -25.81 -24.18
CA THR A 158 -10.40 -24.42 -23.81
C THR A 158 -11.20 -24.34 -22.52
N HIS A 159 -10.78 -23.43 -21.63
CA HIS A 159 -11.40 -23.22 -20.33
C HIS A 159 -12.30 -22.00 -20.36
N LEU A 160 -13.35 -22.05 -21.17
CA LEU A 160 -14.25 -20.93 -21.42
C LEU A 160 -15.70 -21.32 -21.13
N ARG A 161 -16.45 -20.42 -20.51
CA ARG A 161 -17.92 -20.42 -20.56
C ARG A 161 -18.36 -19.46 -21.65
N VAL A 162 -19.24 -19.91 -22.53
CA VAL A 162 -19.71 -19.13 -23.67
C VAL A 162 -21.23 -19.07 -23.62
N GLU A 163 -21.76 -17.85 -23.58
CA GLU A 163 -23.20 -17.57 -23.65
C GLU A 163 -23.47 -16.73 -24.90
N ALA A 164 -24.34 -17.22 -25.78
CA ALA A 164 -24.67 -16.56 -27.04
C ALA A 164 -26.07 -16.96 -27.51
N THR A 165 -26.68 -16.17 -28.40
CA THR A 165 -27.89 -16.56 -29.12
C THR A 165 -27.53 -17.53 -30.26
N GLY A 166 -27.70 -18.83 -30.02
CA GLY A 166 -27.41 -19.89 -31.00
C GLY A 166 -26.12 -20.66 -30.69
N THR A 167 -25.67 -21.49 -31.64
CA THR A 167 -24.40 -22.22 -31.53
C THR A 167 -23.28 -21.38 -32.15
N PRO A 168 -22.37 -20.80 -31.36
CA PRO A 168 -21.28 -20.00 -31.90
C PRO A 168 -20.34 -20.87 -32.74
N ALA A 169 -19.84 -20.33 -33.85
CA ALA A 169 -18.85 -20.99 -34.66
C ALA A 169 -17.54 -21.11 -33.86
N PHE A 170 -16.94 -22.30 -33.83
CA PHE A 170 -15.72 -22.57 -33.08
C PHE A 170 -14.65 -23.14 -34.02
N MET A 171 -13.47 -22.52 -34.04
CA MET A 171 -12.34 -22.95 -34.88
C MET A 171 -11.01 -22.77 -34.16
N CYS A 172 -10.05 -23.64 -34.47
CA CYS A 172 -8.68 -23.54 -33.98
C CYS A 172 -7.69 -23.58 -35.14
N ASP A 173 -6.85 -22.55 -35.24
CA ASP A 173 -5.73 -22.50 -36.17
C ASP A 173 -4.42 -22.73 -35.41
N PHE A 174 -3.55 -23.56 -35.96
CA PHE A 174 -2.29 -23.94 -35.34
C PHE A 174 -1.14 -23.55 -36.26
N THR A 175 -0.33 -22.60 -35.79
CA THR A 175 0.87 -22.16 -36.50
C THR A 175 2.10 -22.39 -35.65
N THR A 176 3.24 -22.59 -36.31
CA THR A 176 4.55 -22.59 -35.65
C THR A 176 5.00 -21.16 -35.38
N ASP A 177 6.01 -20.97 -34.54
CA ASP A 177 6.61 -19.63 -34.32
C ASP A 177 7.13 -18.97 -35.61
N ASN A 178 7.49 -19.78 -36.61
CA ASN A 178 7.93 -19.31 -37.92
C ASN A 178 6.76 -18.90 -38.85
N GLY A 179 5.51 -19.08 -38.41
CA GLY A 179 4.30 -18.76 -39.16
C GLY A 179 3.76 -19.90 -40.04
N ASP A 180 4.44 -21.04 -40.10
CA ASP A 180 4.01 -22.19 -40.90
C ASP A 180 2.80 -22.90 -40.26
N GLN A 181 1.86 -23.37 -41.09
CA GLN A 181 0.74 -24.19 -40.62
C GLN A 181 1.26 -25.50 -40.01
N LEU A 182 0.85 -25.79 -38.78
CA LEU A 182 1.30 -26.98 -38.06
C LEU A 182 0.57 -28.24 -38.57
N CYS A 183 -0.76 -28.19 -38.65
CA CYS A 183 -1.59 -29.35 -38.92
C CYS A 183 -1.46 -29.86 -40.35
N VAL A 184 -1.29 -31.18 -40.46
CA VAL A 184 -1.44 -31.94 -41.72
C VAL A 184 -2.92 -32.28 -41.95
N ARG A 185 -3.62 -32.65 -40.87
CA ARG A 185 -5.07 -32.82 -40.85
C ARG A 185 -5.65 -32.01 -39.69
N PRO A 186 -6.42 -30.94 -39.96
CA PRO A 186 -7.21 -30.27 -38.93
C PRO A 186 -8.34 -31.20 -38.46
N ASP A 187 -8.87 -30.96 -37.26
CA ASP A 187 -10.06 -31.63 -36.74
C ASP A 187 -11.24 -31.45 -37.72
N ASP A 188 -11.90 -32.53 -38.10
CA ASP A 188 -13.00 -32.49 -39.09
C ASP A 188 -14.27 -31.86 -38.49
N THR A 189 -14.43 -31.87 -37.15
CA THR A 189 -15.56 -31.27 -36.44
C THR A 189 -15.13 -30.67 -35.10
N PRO A 190 -14.40 -29.54 -35.06
CA PRO A 190 -14.05 -28.88 -33.81
C PRO A 190 -15.32 -28.42 -33.10
N ALA A 191 -15.43 -28.73 -31.80
CA ALA A 191 -16.58 -28.38 -30.99
C ALA A 191 -16.12 -27.90 -29.61
N LEU A 192 -16.61 -26.73 -29.19
CA LEU A 192 -16.32 -26.19 -27.86
C LEU A 192 -16.61 -27.25 -26.78
N PRO A 193 -15.68 -27.54 -25.86
CA PRO A 193 -14.45 -26.81 -25.56
C PRO A 193 -13.16 -27.33 -26.24
N ASN A 194 -13.22 -28.33 -27.12
CA ASN A 194 -12.04 -29.06 -27.58
C ASN A 194 -11.77 -28.89 -29.08
N CYS A 195 -10.50 -28.87 -29.45
CA CYS A 195 -10.06 -29.00 -30.84
C CYS A 195 -8.73 -29.77 -30.91
N ALA A 196 -8.50 -30.46 -32.02
CA ALA A 196 -7.29 -31.22 -32.24
C ALA A 196 -6.54 -30.82 -33.51
N CYS A 197 -5.25 -31.14 -33.52
CA CYS A 197 -4.37 -30.96 -34.67
C CYS A 197 -3.45 -32.17 -34.80
N ILE A 198 -3.47 -32.84 -35.94
CA ILE A 198 -2.50 -33.90 -36.26
C ILE A 198 -1.35 -33.31 -37.05
N PHE A 199 -0.12 -33.52 -36.61
CA PHE A 199 1.08 -32.98 -37.23
C PHE A 199 2.20 -34.03 -37.33
N SER A 200 3.11 -33.85 -38.28
CA SER A 200 4.26 -34.75 -38.46
C SER A 200 5.23 -34.63 -37.29
N ARG A 201 5.64 -35.79 -36.76
CA ARG A 201 6.63 -35.93 -35.69
C ARG A 201 7.96 -35.28 -36.05
N GLU A 202 8.30 -35.19 -37.34
CA GLU A 202 9.55 -34.54 -37.82
C GLU A 202 9.61 -33.04 -37.51
N LYS A 203 8.45 -32.38 -37.37
CA LYS A 203 8.39 -30.96 -36.96
C LYS A 203 8.82 -30.77 -35.51
N LEU A 204 8.82 -31.83 -34.68
CA LEU A 204 9.20 -31.78 -33.28
C LEU A 204 10.71 -32.01 -33.12
N SER A 205 11.48 -30.92 -33.13
CA SER A 205 12.94 -30.97 -32.96
C SER A 205 13.37 -31.45 -31.56
N ALA A 206 14.66 -31.77 -31.38
CA ALA A 206 15.23 -32.14 -30.07
C ALA A 206 15.09 -31.02 -29.01
N GLY A 207 15.00 -29.75 -29.45
CA GLY A 207 14.74 -28.59 -28.58
C GLY A 207 13.26 -28.34 -28.29
N GLY A 208 12.36 -29.14 -28.87
CA GLY A 208 10.92 -28.88 -28.89
C GLY A 208 10.46 -28.05 -30.09
N ILE A 209 9.19 -27.64 -30.07
CA ILE A 209 8.56 -26.74 -31.05
C ILE A 209 7.65 -25.74 -30.32
N GLY A 210 7.77 -24.46 -30.67
CA GLY A 210 6.82 -23.43 -30.26
C GLY A 210 5.62 -23.38 -31.21
N VAL A 211 4.42 -23.44 -30.64
CA VAL A 211 3.15 -23.50 -31.35
C VAL A 211 2.26 -22.37 -30.89
N LYS A 212 1.76 -21.57 -31.82
CA LYS A 212 0.74 -20.56 -31.57
C LYS A 212 -0.61 -21.13 -31.97
N VAL A 213 -1.50 -21.26 -31.00
CA VAL A 213 -2.87 -21.71 -31.19
C VAL A 213 -3.78 -20.49 -31.18
N LYS A 214 -4.44 -20.22 -32.31
CA LYS A 214 -5.45 -19.18 -32.43
C LYS A 214 -6.83 -19.82 -32.38
N ILE A 215 -7.54 -19.58 -31.29
CA ILE A 215 -8.92 -20.04 -31.07
C ILE A 215 -9.86 -18.92 -31.48
N SER A 216 -10.84 -19.26 -32.31
CA SER A 216 -11.88 -18.34 -32.77
C SER A 216 -13.24 -18.82 -32.30
N VAL A 217 -13.95 -17.96 -31.57
CA VAL A 217 -15.36 -18.12 -31.18
C VAL A 217 -16.13 -17.00 -31.88
N ASP A 218 -16.89 -17.36 -32.92
CA ASP A 218 -17.41 -16.43 -33.93
C ASP A 218 -16.35 -15.44 -34.43
N LYS A 219 -16.46 -14.16 -34.08
CA LYS A 219 -15.54 -13.09 -34.48
C LYS A 219 -14.46 -12.83 -33.43
N THR A 220 -14.60 -13.39 -32.23
CA THR A 220 -13.67 -13.17 -31.14
C THR A 220 -12.54 -14.18 -31.24
N THR A 221 -11.30 -13.71 -31.16
CA THR A 221 -10.12 -14.57 -31.29
C THR A 221 -9.21 -14.44 -30.09
N ILE A 222 -8.62 -15.57 -29.69
CA ILE A 222 -7.69 -15.73 -28.57
C ILE A 222 -6.46 -16.41 -29.14
N SER A 223 -5.26 -15.96 -28.79
CA SER A 223 -4.02 -16.58 -29.25
C SER A 223 -3.17 -16.99 -28.05
N GLU A 224 -2.80 -18.27 -27.98
CA GLU A 224 -1.96 -18.83 -26.94
C GLU A 224 -0.68 -19.43 -27.53
N SER A 225 0.45 -19.16 -26.89
CA SER A 225 1.74 -19.77 -27.24
C SER A 225 2.02 -20.97 -26.35
N LEU A 226 2.23 -22.13 -26.96
CA LEU A 226 2.52 -23.41 -26.32
C LEU A 226 3.93 -23.85 -26.71
N ASN A 227 4.71 -24.34 -25.74
CA ASN A 227 6.02 -24.93 -26.00
C ASN A 227 5.93 -26.44 -25.83
N LEU A 228 5.96 -27.18 -26.94
CA LEU A 228 5.95 -28.64 -26.92
C LEU A 228 7.40 -29.13 -26.82
N LYS A 229 7.76 -29.78 -25.72
CA LYS A 229 9.11 -30.32 -25.49
C LYS A 229 9.22 -31.76 -25.99
N ASN A 230 10.37 -32.12 -26.57
CA ASN A 230 10.68 -33.50 -26.91
C ASN A 230 11.44 -34.17 -25.77
N CYS A 231 10.74 -34.94 -24.92
CA CYS A 231 11.35 -35.59 -23.76
C CYS A 231 12.11 -36.89 -24.11
N LEU A 232 12.01 -37.38 -25.35
CA LEU A 232 12.65 -38.63 -25.78
C LEU A 232 14.11 -38.45 -26.27
N ALA A 233 14.59 -37.20 -26.37
CA ALA A 233 15.97 -36.90 -26.74
C ALA A 233 16.96 -36.91 -25.56
N PHE A 234 16.50 -37.20 -24.33
CA PHE A 234 17.33 -37.26 -23.12
C PHE A 234 17.56 -38.71 -22.70
N THR A 235 18.51 -39.39 -23.34
CA THR A 235 19.07 -40.65 -22.83
C THR A 235 20.23 -40.36 -21.88
N GLU A 236 19.94 -40.06 -20.62
CA GLU A 236 20.81 -40.46 -19.50
C GLU A 236 19.94 -40.85 -18.31
N VAL A 237 19.95 -42.14 -18.00
CA VAL A 237 19.27 -42.75 -16.86
C VAL A 237 20.11 -42.49 -15.62
N THR A 238 19.54 -41.83 -14.60
CA THR A 238 19.76 -42.26 -13.21
C THR A 238 18.42 -42.27 -12.48
N THR A 239 18.19 -43.39 -11.80
CA THR A 239 17.01 -43.80 -11.05
C THR A 239 16.54 -42.78 -10.01
N ALA A 240 15.24 -42.44 -10.00
CA ALA A 240 14.47 -42.17 -8.77
C ALA A 240 12.95 -42.15 -9.01
N LEU A 241 12.29 -43.14 -8.41
CA LEU A 241 10.95 -43.19 -7.80
C LEU A 241 9.75 -42.48 -8.48
N LEU A 242 8.83 -43.34 -8.90
CA LEU A 242 7.43 -43.09 -9.23
C LEU A 242 6.70 -42.39 -8.08
N SER A 243 6.07 -41.25 -8.38
CA SER A 243 4.81 -40.86 -7.73
C SER A 243 3.86 -40.29 -8.78
N SER A 244 2.67 -40.86 -8.84
CA SER A 244 1.59 -40.55 -9.77
C SER A 244 0.84 -39.29 -9.33
N HIS A 245 0.47 -38.46 -10.32
CA HIS A 245 -0.21 -37.16 -10.26
C HIS A 245 0.69 -35.93 -10.10
N GLN A 246 1.16 -35.40 -11.23
CA GLN A 246 1.14 -33.96 -11.50
C GLN A 246 1.31 -33.71 -13.01
N THR A 247 0.43 -32.87 -13.56
CA THR A 247 0.45 -32.39 -14.93
C THR A 247 1.49 -31.29 -15.11
N GLN A 248 2.27 -31.45 -16.18
CA GLN A 248 2.95 -30.43 -16.99
C GLN A 248 4.20 -29.71 -16.44
N ASP A 249 5.31 -29.96 -17.17
CA ASP A 249 6.33 -28.99 -17.54
C ASP A 249 7.62 -28.90 -16.70
N THR A 250 8.35 -30.01 -16.52
CA THR A 250 9.73 -29.93 -15.98
C THR A 250 10.71 -30.87 -16.68
N CYS A 251 11.49 -30.31 -17.62
CA CYS A 251 12.85 -30.79 -17.91
C CYS A 251 13.79 -29.78 -17.25
N GLN A 252 14.40 -30.13 -16.11
CA GLN A 252 15.33 -29.24 -15.42
C GLN A 252 16.72 -29.33 -16.05
N LYS A 253 17.20 -28.23 -16.64
CA LYS A 253 18.63 -28.01 -16.83
C LYS A 253 19.22 -27.49 -15.52
N TYR A 254 20.13 -28.25 -14.93
CA TYR A 254 21.02 -27.76 -13.89
C TYR A 254 22.15 -26.99 -14.56
N SER A 255 22.11 -25.66 -14.47
CA SER A 255 23.28 -24.83 -14.72
C SER A 255 24.00 -24.62 -13.39
N SER A 256 25.26 -25.09 -13.35
CA SER A 256 26.20 -25.01 -12.23
C SER A 256 26.23 -23.63 -11.59
N GLY A 257 26.12 -23.62 -10.26
CA GLY A 257 26.00 -22.41 -9.44
C GLY A 257 27.24 -21.53 -9.44
N GLN A 258 26.99 -20.22 -9.38
CA GLN A 258 27.85 -19.33 -8.61
C GLN A 258 27.71 -19.73 -7.13
N ASN A 259 28.83 -19.76 -6.39
CA ASN A 259 28.82 -19.93 -4.93
C ASN A 259 28.19 -18.69 -4.28
N ILE A 260 26.87 -18.55 -4.35
CA ILE A 260 26.09 -17.53 -3.65
C ILE A 260 25.68 -18.13 -2.32
N SER A 261 26.14 -17.54 -1.22
CA SER A 261 25.70 -17.92 0.12
C SER A 261 24.22 -17.62 0.31
N GLU A 262 23.51 -18.49 1.02
CA GLU A 262 22.08 -18.31 1.29
C GLU A 262 21.84 -17.06 2.14
N PRO A 263 20.94 -16.16 1.71
CA PRO A 263 20.63 -14.94 2.45
C PRO A 263 19.77 -15.26 3.68
N LYS A 264 20.15 -14.67 4.80
CA LYS A 264 19.42 -14.76 6.07
C LYS A 264 18.81 -13.42 6.42
N ILE A 265 17.54 -13.42 6.82
CA ILE A 265 16.82 -12.21 7.25
C ILE A 265 16.73 -12.22 8.77
N ASP A 266 17.29 -11.20 9.41
CA ASP A 266 17.22 -11.01 10.86
C ASP A 266 16.05 -10.11 11.25
N SER A 267 15.86 -8.99 10.55
CA SER A 267 14.78 -8.05 10.83
C SER A 267 14.33 -7.25 9.62
N ILE A 268 13.12 -6.69 9.73
CA ILE A 268 12.55 -5.73 8.79
C ILE A 268 12.03 -4.51 9.55
N GLU A 269 12.40 -3.33 9.09
CA GLU A 269 12.07 -2.06 9.75
C GLU A 269 11.55 -1.02 8.74
N PRO A 270 10.41 -0.36 9.04
CA PRO A 270 9.44 -0.71 10.10
C PRO A 270 8.65 -1.99 9.76
N ASN A 271 8.19 -2.74 10.77
CA ASN A 271 7.34 -3.93 10.56
C ASN A 271 5.83 -3.63 10.56
N LYS A 272 5.43 -2.39 10.81
CA LYS A 272 4.05 -1.89 10.70
C LYS A 272 4.06 -0.65 9.81
N ILE A 273 3.17 -0.62 8.83
CA ILE A 273 3.08 0.46 7.86
C ILE A 273 1.63 0.81 7.57
N SER A 274 1.40 2.03 7.09
CA SER A 274 0.12 2.44 6.50
C SER A 274 -0.19 1.59 5.28
N PHE A 275 -1.47 1.43 4.96
CA PHE A 275 -1.86 0.71 3.75
C PHE A 275 -1.49 1.41 2.44
N TYR A 276 -1.03 2.66 2.50
CA TYR A 276 -0.40 3.34 1.37
C TYR A 276 1.00 2.82 1.06
N GLY A 277 1.54 1.96 1.92
CA GLY A 277 2.89 1.42 1.78
C GLY A 277 3.89 2.23 2.60
N LYS A 278 5.17 2.04 2.29
CA LYS A 278 6.28 2.76 2.93
C LYS A 278 7.48 2.81 1.99
N ASN A 279 8.05 4.00 1.86
CA ASN A 279 9.33 4.21 1.18
C ASN A 279 10.51 3.93 2.12
N ASN A 280 11.61 3.45 1.54
CA ASN A 280 12.88 3.20 2.22
C ASN A 280 12.78 2.17 3.35
N MET A 281 12.03 1.09 3.12
CA MET A 281 12.03 -0.05 4.04
C MET A 281 13.40 -0.71 4.07
N THR A 282 13.80 -1.18 5.25
CA THR A 282 15.11 -1.80 5.46
C THR A 282 14.96 -3.22 5.95
N ILE A 283 15.63 -4.16 5.29
CA ILE A 283 15.92 -5.50 5.83
C ILE A 283 17.35 -5.54 6.32
N ARG A 284 17.59 -6.13 7.49
CA ARG A 284 18.92 -6.45 8.03
C ARG A 284 19.11 -7.96 8.07
N GLY A 285 20.33 -8.42 7.83
CA GLY A 285 20.62 -9.84 7.74
C GLY A 285 22.05 -10.15 7.31
N GLU A 286 22.23 -11.29 6.65
CA GLU A 286 23.51 -11.81 6.18
C GLU A 286 23.41 -12.27 4.71
N ASN A 287 24.50 -12.17 3.94
CA ASN A 287 24.62 -12.57 2.53
C ASN A 287 23.58 -11.95 1.59
N LEU A 288 23.22 -10.69 1.82
CA LEU A 288 22.14 -10.02 1.09
C LEU A 288 22.55 -9.38 -0.25
N ASP A 289 23.84 -9.37 -0.57
CA ASP A 289 24.44 -8.68 -1.71
C ASP A 289 23.95 -9.20 -3.08
N HIS A 290 23.53 -10.47 -3.15
CA HIS A 290 23.02 -11.10 -4.37
C HIS A 290 21.48 -11.08 -4.49
N VAL A 291 20.75 -10.50 -3.55
CA VAL A 291 19.27 -10.50 -3.55
C VAL A 291 18.70 -9.59 -4.61
N THR A 292 18.07 -10.14 -5.65
CA THR A 292 17.58 -9.38 -6.82
C THR A 292 16.32 -8.56 -6.54
N LYS A 293 15.34 -9.17 -5.86
CA LYS A 293 14.01 -8.62 -5.58
C LYS A 293 13.48 -9.15 -4.25
N ILE A 294 12.47 -8.46 -3.71
CA ILE A 294 11.70 -8.89 -2.55
C ILE A 294 10.38 -9.46 -3.04
N LEU A 295 10.03 -10.65 -2.55
CA LEU A 295 8.73 -11.25 -2.80
C LEU A 295 7.85 -11.05 -1.57
N ILE A 296 6.66 -10.52 -1.80
CA ILE A 296 5.63 -10.29 -0.78
C ILE A 296 4.51 -11.30 -1.03
N ARG A 297 4.07 -11.95 0.03
CA ARG A 297 2.93 -12.87 0.05
C ARG A 297 2.08 -12.63 1.30
N ARG A 298 0.81 -13.01 1.30
CA ARG A 298 0.00 -12.93 2.52
C ARG A 298 0.46 -14.03 3.49
N SER A 299 0.62 -13.71 4.78
CA SER A 299 1.23 -14.64 5.77
C SER A 299 0.43 -15.94 5.97
N GLN A 300 -0.88 -15.90 5.74
CA GLN A 300 -1.81 -17.01 5.98
C GLN A 300 -2.15 -17.83 4.73
N ASP A 301 -1.49 -17.52 3.62
CA ASP A 301 -1.68 -18.19 2.35
C ASP A 301 -0.81 -19.46 2.30
N ASN A 302 -1.45 -20.61 2.53
CA ASN A 302 -0.90 -21.89 2.09
C ASN A 302 -0.99 -22.04 0.54
N MET A 303 -1.32 -20.96 -0.18
CA MET A 303 -1.67 -20.91 -1.60
C MET A 303 -1.19 -19.59 -2.23
N ASN A 304 -0.41 -19.65 -3.32
CA ASN A 304 0.28 -18.56 -4.01
C ASN A 304 -0.64 -17.42 -4.56
N CYS A 305 -1.41 -16.74 -3.71
CA CYS A 305 -2.55 -15.95 -4.18
C CYS A 305 -2.30 -14.45 -4.33
N THR A 306 -1.28 -13.92 -3.66
CA THR A 306 -0.81 -12.55 -3.90
C THR A 306 0.70 -12.53 -3.91
N LEU A 307 1.30 -12.99 -5.00
CA LEU A 307 2.73 -12.82 -5.23
C LEU A 307 2.94 -11.42 -5.78
N ARG A 308 3.59 -10.56 -5.00
CA ARG A 308 4.03 -9.25 -5.46
C ARG A 308 5.54 -9.15 -5.37
N GLU A 309 6.16 -8.90 -6.51
CA GLU A 309 7.59 -8.68 -6.60
C GLU A 309 7.90 -7.19 -6.51
N VAL A 310 8.90 -6.85 -5.71
CA VAL A 310 9.36 -5.49 -5.49
C VAL A 310 10.86 -5.42 -5.74
N PRO A 311 11.35 -4.47 -6.56
CA PRO A 311 12.77 -4.31 -6.79
C PRO A 311 13.49 -3.79 -5.54
N VAL A 312 14.70 -4.28 -5.32
CA VAL A 312 15.61 -3.77 -4.29
C VAL A 312 16.28 -2.49 -4.79
N THR A 313 16.21 -1.41 -4.01
CA THR A 313 16.75 -0.09 -4.36
C THR A 313 18.23 0.05 -4.04
N SER A 314 18.67 -0.49 -2.90
CA SER A 314 20.09 -0.59 -2.55
C SER A 314 20.36 -1.87 -1.77
N ARG A 315 21.58 -2.38 -1.89
CA ARG A 315 21.99 -3.64 -1.28
C ARG A 315 23.43 -3.59 -0.80
N SER A 316 23.69 -4.24 0.33
CA SER A 316 24.99 -4.62 0.87
C SER A 316 24.90 -6.06 1.35
N SER A 317 26.00 -6.63 1.86
CA SER A 317 26.00 -7.97 2.43
C SER A 317 25.10 -8.11 3.67
N ASP A 318 24.83 -7.02 4.37
CA ASP A 318 24.10 -7.00 5.65
C ASP A 318 22.78 -6.21 5.61
N ARG A 319 22.50 -5.46 4.53
CA ARG A 319 21.32 -4.59 4.44
C ARG A 319 20.73 -4.55 3.03
N LEU A 320 19.40 -4.50 2.98
CA LEU A 320 18.63 -4.22 1.77
C LEU A 320 17.70 -3.04 2.02
N THR A 321 17.56 -2.19 1.02
CA THR A 321 16.51 -1.17 0.98
C THR A 321 15.58 -1.38 -0.20
N PHE A 322 14.31 -1.05 -0.03
CA PHE A 322 13.27 -1.16 -1.06
C PHE A 322 12.04 -0.31 -0.72
N HIS A 323 11.11 -0.19 -1.67
CA HIS A 323 9.84 0.52 -1.48
C HIS A 323 8.67 -0.46 -1.41
N LEU A 324 7.94 -0.49 -0.30
CA LEU A 324 6.72 -1.28 -0.18
C LEU A 324 5.53 -0.43 -0.67
N PRO A 325 4.86 -0.82 -1.76
CA PRO A 325 3.75 -0.05 -2.33
C PRO A 325 2.43 -0.23 -1.55
N SER A 326 1.38 0.45 -1.99
CA SER A 326 0.04 0.34 -1.39
C SER A 326 -0.52 -1.09 -1.47
N GLY A 327 -1.27 -1.49 -0.45
CA GLY A 327 -1.76 -2.86 -0.29
C GLY A 327 -3.00 -2.95 0.60
N SER A 328 -3.49 -4.17 0.78
CA SER A 328 -4.60 -4.47 1.70
C SER A 328 -4.11 -4.53 3.14
N LYS A 329 -4.96 -4.17 4.11
CA LYS A 329 -4.63 -4.32 5.53
C LYS A 329 -4.42 -5.81 5.88
N GLY A 330 -3.70 -6.03 6.97
CA GLY A 330 -3.34 -7.35 7.48
C GLY A 330 -1.86 -7.67 7.37
N SER A 331 -1.51 -8.88 7.80
CA SER A 331 -0.13 -9.36 7.86
C SER A 331 0.31 -9.98 6.53
N MET A 332 1.43 -9.49 6.02
CA MET A 332 2.14 -9.99 4.86
C MET A 332 3.48 -10.59 5.30
N THR A 333 3.93 -11.64 4.63
CA THR A 333 5.28 -12.19 4.75
C THR A 333 6.10 -11.72 3.56
N VAL A 334 7.33 -11.30 3.81
CA VAL A 334 8.31 -10.95 2.79
C VAL A 334 9.50 -11.88 2.84
N CYS A 335 10.10 -12.15 1.69
CA CYS A 335 11.35 -12.90 1.58
C CYS A 335 12.27 -12.33 0.49
N ALA A 336 13.55 -12.68 0.58
CA ALA A 336 14.58 -12.27 -0.35
C ALA A 336 14.65 -13.26 -1.53
N VAL A 337 14.69 -12.76 -2.76
CA VAL A 337 14.76 -13.60 -3.97
C VAL A 337 16.12 -13.48 -4.66
N LEU A 338 16.80 -14.61 -4.82
CA LEU A 338 18.06 -14.70 -5.55
C LEU A 338 17.84 -14.82 -7.07
N PRO A 339 18.89 -14.73 -7.91
CA PRO A 339 18.77 -14.88 -9.37
C PRO A 339 18.21 -16.24 -9.82
N ASP A 340 18.25 -17.25 -8.96
CA ASP A 340 17.64 -18.57 -9.18
C ASP A 340 16.10 -18.56 -9.08
N GLY A 341 15.51 -17.42 -8.70
CA GLY A 341 14.07 -17.24 -8.52
C GLY A 341 13.52 -17.81 -7.22
N LYS A 342 14.35 -18.37 -6.33
CA LYS A 342 13.91 -18.93 -5.06
C LYS A 342 13.84 -17.86 -3.97
N CYS A 343 12.92 -18.07 -3.04
CA CYS A 343 12.61 -17.19 -1.92
C CYS A 343 13.29 -17.72 -0.65
N TYR A 344 14.06 -16.87 0.01
CA TYR A 344 14.92 -17.19 1.15
C TYR A 344 14.64 -16.25 2.32
N GLY A 345 14.67 -16.82 3.53
CA GLY A 345 14.28 -16.14 4.76
C GLY A 345 12.80 -15.73 4.78
N SER A 346 12.37 -15.16 5.91
CA SER A 346 11.02 -14.62 6.03
C SER A 346 10.96 -13.54 7.10
N ALA A 347 10.25 -12.45 6.81
CA ALA A 347 9.88 -11.46 7.81
C ALA A 347 8.42 -11.04 7.64
N GLU A 348 7.77 -10.61 8.72
CA GLU A 348 6.38 -10.16 8.68
C GLU A 348 6.27 -8.63 8.66
N VAL A 349 5.37 -8.13 7.81
CA VAL A 349 5.00 -6.72 7.71
C VAL A 349 3.48 -6.59 7.82
N SER A 350 3.01 -5.74 8.73
CA SER A 350 1.59 -5.46 8.91
C SER A 350 1.18 -4.16 8.21
N TYR A 351 0.26 -4.27 7.25
CA TYR A 351 -0.45 -3.13 6.68
C TYR A 351 -1.59 -2.69 7.62
N ARG A 352 -1.64 -1.40 7.96
CA ARG A 352 -2.59 -0.81 8.91
C ARG A 352 -3.35 0.37 8.29
N SER A 353 -4.32 0.90 9.03
CA SER A 353 -5.08 2.09 8.67
C SER A 353 -4.22 3.34 8.51
N LEU A 354 -4.80 4.35 7.87
CA LEU A 354 -4.15 5.65 7.74
C LEU A 354 -3.99 6.33 9.10
N PRO A 355 -2.99 7.23 9.25
CA PRO A 355 -2.96 8.15 10.37
C PRO A 355 -4.16 9.09 10.35
N SER A 356 -4.70 9.38 11.53
CA SER A 356 -5.65 10.48 11.74
C SER A 356 -4.96 11.64 12.41
N CYS A 357 -5.37 12.85 12.05
CA CYS A 357 -4.87 14.08 12.60
C CYS A 357 -6.07 14.85 13.13
N ASP A 358 -6.36 14.67 14.42
CA ASP A 358 -7.62 15.13 15.01
C ASP A 358 -7.45 16.52 15.62
N GLN A 359 -6.28 16.81 16.21
CA GLN A 359 -6.00 18.08 16.85
C GLN A 359 -4.53 18.50 16.73
N LEU A 360 -4.32 19.81 16.55
CA LEU A 360 -3.03 20.48 16.64
C LEU A 360 -3.00 21.36 17.90
N THR A 361 -2.01 21.16 18.76
CA THR A 361 -1.88 21.89 20.02
C THR A 361 -0.46 22.45 20.18
N PRO A 362 -0.29 23.78 20.23
CA PRO A 362 -1.32 24.81 20.00
C PRO A 362 -1.77 24.87 18.54
N ASN A 363 -2.95 25.43 18.28
CA ASN A 363 -3.47 25.67 16.92
C ASN A 363 -3.13 27.07 16.39
N THR A 364 -2.26 27.80 17.09
CA THR A 364 -1.76 29.11 16.66
C THR A 364 -0.24 29.14 16.73
N SER A 365 0.38 29.98 15.90
CA SER A 365 1.83 30.24 15.90
C SER A 365 2.09 31.71 15.62
N TRP A 366 3.32 32.16 15.87
CA TRP A 366 3.80 33.48 15.46
C TRP A 366 4.53 33.40 14.11
N VAL A 367 4.53 34.51 13.35
CA VAL A 367 5.07 34.56 11.96
C VAL A 367 6.55 34.20 11.86
N SER A 368 7.36 34.46 12.87
CA SER A 368 8.77 34.02 12.86
C SER A 368 8.95 32.50 12.97
N GLY A 369 7.92 31.76 13.39
CA GLY A 369 7.97 30.29 13.51
C GLY A 369 8.88 29.80 14.64
N GLY A 370 9.16 28.50 14.65
CA GLY A 370 9.94 27.85 15.70
C GLY A 370 9.09 27.34 16.87
N ARG A 371 7.75 27.35 16.74
CA ARG A 371 6.85 26.87 17.78
C ARG A 371 6.71 25.35 17.70
N LYS A 372 6.84 24.66 18.82
CA LYS A 372 6.58 23.22 18.88
C LYS A 372 5.08 22.96 18.85
N ILE A 373 4.61 22.27 17.82
CA ILE A 373 3.21 21.90 17.64
C ILE A 373 3.08 20.40 17.89
N LYS A 374 2.24 20.02 18.85
CA LYS A 374 1.88 18.63 19.14
C LYS A 374 0.67 18.21 18.32
N ILE A 375 0.74 17.02 17.74
CA ILE A 375 -0.36 16.39 17.00
C ILE A 375 -1.01 15.33 17.90
N THR A 376 -2.34 15.28 17.88
CA THR A 376 -3.12 14.21 18.51
C THR A 376 -3.96 13.52 17.44
N GLY A 377 -3.98 12.20 17.47
CA GLY A 377 -4.70 11.35 16.54
C GLY A 377 -4.28 9.90 16.66
N ALA A 378 -4.60 9.08 15.66
CA ALA A 378 -4.29 7.66 15.59
C ALA A 378 -3.20 7.37 14.54
N ASN A 379 -2.46 6.27 14.73
CA ASN A 379 -1.50 5.71 13.76
C ASN A 379 -0.43 6.71 13.26
N LEU A 380 -0.12 7.74 14.06
CA LEU A 380 0.79 8.84 13.70
C LEU A 380 2.24 8.37 13.52
N GLU A 381 2.59 7.16 13.97
CA GLU A 381 3.88 6.52 13.71
C GLU A 381 4.14 6.25 12.21
N PHE A 382 3.10 6.29 11.37
CA PHE A 382 3.22 6.13 9.91
C PHE A 382 3.44 7.44 9.15
N VAL A 383 3.42 8.59 9.83
CA VAL A 383 3.65 9.90 9.21
C VAL A 383 5.13 10.08 8.90
N ASP A 384 5.45 10.33 7.64
CA ASP A 384 6.83 10.54 7.18
C ASP A 384 7.29 11.99 7.40
N SER A 385 6.43 12.95 7.04
CA SER A 385 6.70 14.38 7.20
C SER A 385 5.41 15.19 7.28
N MET A 386 5.50 16.42 7.78
CA MET A 386 4.40 17.38 7.75
C MET A 386 4.60 18.37 6.61
N LYS A 387 3.53 19.01 6.17
CA LYS A 387 3.58 20.08 5.18
C LYS A 387 2.54 21.14 5.51
N HIS A 388 2.92 22.40 5.38
CA HIS A 388 1.99 23.53 5.33
C HIS A 388 1.77 23.87 3.86
N ASP A 389 0.57 24.35 3.47
CA ASP A 389 0.22 24.59 2.06
C ASP A 389 1.28 25.38 1.25
N ASP A 390 2.02 26.27 1.92
CA ASP A 390 2.99 27.19 1.31
C ASP A 390 4.47 26.84 1.60
N HIS A 391 4.72 25.71 2.27
CA HIS A 391 6.07 25.31 2.64
C HIS A 391 6.44 23.94 2.07
N SER A 392 7.75 23.69 2.05
CA SER A 392 8.30 22.36 1.81
C SER A 392 7.95 21.41 2.94
N GLU A 393 8.42 20.17 2.83
CA GLU A 393 8.31 19.19 3.90
C GLU A 393 8.98 19.69 5.19
N ILE A 394 8.32 19.39 6.30
CA ILE A 394 8.70 19.74 7.66
C ILE A 394 8.95 18.42 8.38
N ASN A 395 10.11 18.32 9.03
CA ASN A 395 10.47 17.12 9.78
C ASN A 395 9.46 16.88 10.91
N PHE A 396 8.85 15.70 10.90
CA PHE A 396 7.97 15.22 11.94
C PHE A 396 8.73 14.28 12.86
N ASN A 397 8.63 14.49 14.17
CA ASN A 397 9.14 13.52 15.13
C ASN A 397 7.99 12.64 15.62
N SER A 398 7.89 11.43 15.06
CA SER A 398 6.87 10.43 15.39
C SER A 398 6.98 9.87 16.80
N THR A 399 8.12 10.00 17.48
CA THR A 399 8.29 9.52 18.87
C THR A 399 7.62 10.46 19.88
N VAL A 400 7.72 11.78 19.66
CA VAL A 400 7.09 12.79 20.53
C VAL A 400 5.80 13.39 19.94
N LEU A 401 5.43 12.96 18.73
CA LEU A 401 4.25 13.42 17.98
C LEU A 401 4.23 14.94 17.81
N GLN A 402 5.38 15.51 17.45
CA GLN A 402 5.57 16.96 17.34
C GLN A 402 6.36 17.35 16.08
N TYR A 403 6.08 18.55 15.59
CA TYR A 403 6.90 19.25 14.61
C TYR A 403 7.10 20.70 15.02
N ILE A 404 8.05 21.38 14.35
CA ILE A 404 8.34 22.80 14.59
C ILE A 404 7.70 23.61 13.47
N SER A 405 6.90 24.62 13.83
CA SER A 405 6.23 25.47 12.86
C SER A 405 7.24 26.26 12.02
N PRO A 406 7.09 26.32 10.68
CA PRO A 406 7.93 27.16 9.84
C PRO A 406 7.62 28.65 10.06
N SER A 407 8.53 29.52 9.64
CA SER A 407 8.26 30.96 9.52
C SER A 407 7.28 31.20 8.37
N GLY A 408 6.39 32.19 8.48
CA GLY A 408 5.35 32.45 7.49
C GLY A 408 4.77 33.85 7.56
N THR A 409 3.51 34.00 7.12
CA THR A 409 2.78 35.28 7.12
C THR A 409 1.52 35.17 7.98
N THR A 410 0.96 36.32 8.37
CA THR A 410 -0.25 36.38 9.22
C THR A 410 -1.48 35.88 8.48
N ARG A 411 -1.82 34.59 8.65
CA ARG A 411 -2.99 33.94 8.02
C ARG A 411 -3.26 32.57 8.65
N THR A 412 -4.35 31.95 8.24
CA THR A 412 -4.64 30.55 8.53
C THR A 412 -4.12 29.66 7.41
N VAL A 413 -3.43 28.57 7.78
CA VAL A 413 -2.81 27.63 6.84
C VAL A 413 -3.32 26.22 7.12
N THR A 414 -3.60 25.44 6.09
CA THR A 414 -3.92 24.02 6.23
C THR A 414 -2.64 23.23 6.43
N VAL A 415 -2.65 22.35 7.42
CA VAL A 415 -1.57 21.41 7.65
C VAL A 415 -1.93 20.10 6.94
N LYS A 416 -0.93 19.44 6.37
CA LYS A 416 -1.04 18.12 5.73
C LYS A 416 0.04 17.22 6.30
N GLN A 417 -0.26 15.94 6.42
CA GLN A 417 0.69 14.90 6.77
C GLN A 417 0.98 14.05 5.53
N ASN A 418 2.25 13.80 5.27
CA ASN A 418 2.71 12.96 4.17
C ASN A 418 2.89 11.53 4.67
N VAL A 419 2.35 10.57 3.93
CA VAL A 419 2.41 9.14 4.25
C VAL A 419 2.68 8.39 2.96
N ALA A 420 3.88 7.82 2.84
CA ALA A 420 4.41 7.29 1.59
C ALA A 420 4.32 8.34 0.46
N ASN A 421 3.48 8.09 -0.55
CA ASN A 421 3.30 8.99 -1.70
C ASN A 421 1.97 9.77 -1.64
N GLU A 422 1.30 9.76 -0.49
CA GLU A 422 -0.03 10.35 -0.30
C GLU A 422 0.01 11.48 0.72
N THR A 423 -0.93 12.43 0.59
CA THR A 423 -1.08 13.54 1.53
C THR A 423 -2.46 13.52 2.18
N ILE A 424 -2.49 13.60 3.51
CA ILE A 424 -3.71 13.54 4.31
C ILE A 424 -3.88 14.89 5.01
N PRO A 425 -5.08 15.52 4.96
CA PRO A 425 -5.31 16.80 5.61
C PRO A 425 -5.34 16.68 7.13
N CYS A 426 -4.84 17.72 7.79
CA CYS A 426 -4.96 18.00 9.22
C CYS A 426 -5.83 19.26 9.44
N PRO A 427 -6.19 19.56 10.70
CA PRO A 427 -6.71 20.87 11.09
C PRO A 427 -5.76 22.02 10.70
N THR A 428 -6.29 23.24 10.71
CA THR A 428 -5.54 24.43 10.35
C THR A 428 -4.75 25.01 11.53
N ILE A 429 -3.71 25.78 11.22
CA ILE A 429 -3.02 26.65 12.18
C ILE A 429 -3.17 28.09 11.76
N THR A 430 -3.42 28.98 12.73
CA THR A 430 -3.44 30.43 12.51
C THR A 430 -2.13 31.07 12.95
N TYR A 431 -1.46 31.71 12.00
CA TYR A 431 -0.29 32.54 12.24
C TYR A 431 -0.71 33.98 12.60
N HIS A 432 -0.17 34.47 13.71
CA HIS A 432 -0.34 35.85 14.19
C HIS A 432 1.00 36.60 14.14
N PRO A 433 0.98 37.95 14.20
CA PRO A 433 2.20 38.73 14.36
C PRO A 433 3.01 38.26 15.57
N ASP A 434 4.33 38.40 15.47
CA ASP A 434 5.24 38.10 16.57
C ASP A 434 4.91 38.94 17.82
N PRO A 435 5.08 38.39 19.05
CA PRO A 435 4.75 39.13 20.26
C PRO A 435 5.64 40.35 20.44
N GLU A 436 5.10 41.34 21.14
CA GLU A 436 5.76 42.60 21.45
C GLU A 436 6.03 42.68 22.96
N PHE A 437 7.30 42.72 23.34
CA PHE A 437 7.73 42.97 24.71
C PHE A 437 8.13 44.44 24.85
N ILE A 438 7.69 45.09 25.92
CA ILE A 438 7.67 46.55 26.04
C ILE A 438 8.84 47.02 26.89
N MET A 439 8.93 46.51 28.12
CA MET A 439 9.95 46.90 29.09
C MET A 439 10.16 45.80 30.13
N PHE A 440 11.23 45.90 30.91
CA PHE A 440 11.46 45.05 32.07
C PHE A 440 11.82 45.87 33.32
N ARG A 441 11.57 45.26 34.48
CA ARG A 441 11.95 45.76 35.80
C ARG A 441 12.62 44.65 36.58
N THR A 442 13.53 45.00 37.48
CA THR A 442 14.17 44.05 38.39
C THR A 442 13.96 44.49 39.84
N ASN A 443 13.70 43.53 40.72
CA ASN A 443 13.52 43.77 42.15
C ASN A 443 14.21 42.68 42.97
N PRO A 444 15.14 43.02 43.87
CA PRO A 444 15.73 42.04 44.79
C PRO A 444 14.65 41.40 45.68
N THR A 445 14.66 40.08 45.80
CA THR A 445 13.71 39.32 46.64
C THR A 445 14.47 38.21 47.38
N GLY A 446 14.82 38.45 48.65
CA GLY A 446 15.71 37.57 49.40
C GLY A 446 17.09 37.47 48.74
N ASP A 447 17.56 36.25 48.50
CA ASP A 447 18.84 35.97 47.81
C ASP A 447 18.71 35.95 46.28
N ASN A 448 17.52 36.18 45.74
CA ASN A 448 17.24 36.11 44.30
C ASN A 448 16.92 37.50 43.73
N LEU A 449 17.08 37.64 42.41
CA LEU A 449 16.61 38.81 41.67
C LEU A 449 15.35 38.46 40.89
N HIS A 450 14.24 39.11 41.20
CA HIS A 450 12.99 38.97 40.46
C HIS A 450 13.01 39.87 39.23
N VAL A 451 12.68 39.32 38.07
CA VAL A 451 12.60 40.03 36.79
C VAL A 451 11.16 40.01 36.31
N THR A 452 10.60 41.19 36.05
CA THR A 452 9.23 41.37 35.55
C THR A 452 9.30 42.02 34.18
N ILE A 453 8.71 41.40 33.17
CA ILE A 453 8.68 41.88 31.78
C ILE A 453 7.23 42.18 31.40
N GLU A 454 6.98 43.39 30.89
CA GLU A 454 5.67 43.78 30.38
C GLU A 454 5.57 43.38 28.90
N LYS A 455 4.53 42.61 28.56
CA LYS A 455 4.29 42.09 27.22
C LYS A 455 2.90 42.54 26.75
N LYS A 456 2.80 43.03 25.51
CA LYS A 456 1.51 43.41 24.92
C LYS A 456 0.60 42.19 24.75
N LEU A 457 -0.71 42.39 24.93
CA LEU A 457 -1.69 41.33 24.74
C LEU A 457 -1.71 40.84 23.28
N ASP A 458 -1.80 39.53 23.08
CA ASP A 458 -1.87 38.90 21.77
C ASP A 458 -2.78 37.67 21.76
N LYS A 459 -2.85 36.98 20.61
CA LYS A 459 -3.65 35.76 20.40
C LYS A 459 -2.80 34.49 20.37
N LEU A 460 -1.55 34.54 20.82
CA LEU A 460 -0.60 33.45 20.70
C LEU A 460 -0.72 32.44 21.83
N ASN A 461 -1.32 32.82 22.97
CA ASN A 461 -1.43 32.00 24.17
C ASN A 461 -0.09 31.31 24.50
N ILE A 462 0.98 32.11 24.58
CA ILE A 462 2.33 31.63 24.86
C ILE A 462 2.35 31.00 26.26
N THR A 463 3.04 29.87 26.38
CA THR A 463 3.21 29.14 27.64
C THR A 463 4.60 29.40 28.22
N GLU A 464 4.73 29.24 29.54
CA GLU A 464 5.98 29.46 30.28
C GLU A 464 7.14 28.60 29.75
N LYS A 465 6.83 27.39 29.26
CA LYS A 465 7.82 26.45 28.70
C LYS A 465 8.37 26.86 27.34
N GLU A 466 7.69 27.78 26.65
CA GLU A 466 8.10 28.29 25.33
C GLU A 466 9.07 29.46 25.44
N LEU A 467 9.20 30.07 26.63
CA LEU A 467 10.06 31.22 26.87
C LEU A 467 11.39 30.76 27.48
N ILE A 468 12.49 31.22 26.89
CA ILE A 468 13.82 31.12 27.49
C ILE A 468 14.34 32.54 27.70
N ILE A 469 14.52 32.92 28.96
CA ILE A 469 14.84 34.29 29.35
C ILE A 469 16.23 34.32 30.00
N TYR A 470 17.00 35.35 29.67
CA TYR A 470 18.29 35.62 30.27
C TYR A 470 18.42 37.11 30.64
N GLY A 471 18.89 37.39 31.85
CA GLY A 471 19.36 38.73 32.21
C GLY A 471 20.83 38.90 31.83
N LEU A 472 21.18 40.02 31.20
CA LEU A 472 22.54 40.34 30.77
C LEU A 472 23.15 41.40 31.70
N GLU A 473 24.38 41.16 32.14
CA GLU A 473 25.17 42.06 32.99
C GLU A 473 26.58 42.16 32.39
N GLY A 474 26.81 43.17 31.54
CA GLY A 474 28.01 43.20 30.71
C GLY A 474 28.03 42.00 29.74
N ASP A 475 29.11 41.22 29.75
CA ASP A 475 29.23 40.00 28.94
C ASP A 475 28.60 38.76 29.62
N ASP A 476 28.23 38.86 30.91
CA ASP A 476 27.68 37.74 31.65
C ASP A 476 26.19 37.52 31.35
N LYS A 477 25.83 36.25 31.14
CA LYS A 477 24.46 35.81 30.84
C LYS A 477 23.89 34.98 31.99
N HIS A 478 22.90 35.54 32.70
CA HIS A 478 22.23 34.87 33.81
C HIS A 478 20.89 34.29 33.36
N ARG A 479 20.71 32.96 33.47
CA ARG A 479 19.46 32.30 33.08
C ARG A 479 18.35 32.58 34.09
N CYS A 480 17.19 32.98 33.61
CA CYS A 480 15.99 33.11 34.42
C CYS A 480 15.33 31.73 34.62
N GLU A 481 14.93 31.45 35.85
CA GLU A 481 14.24 30.25 36.28
C GLU A 481 12.81 30.59 36.74
N LYS A 482 11.97 29.55 36.92
CA LYS A 482 10.58 29.69 37.40
C LYS A 482 9.75 30.72 36.63
N VAL A 483 9.86 30.72 35.30
CA VAL A 483 9.08 31.62 34.43
C VAL A 483 7.59 31.43 34.67
N ARG A 484 6.86 32.52 34.89
CA ARG A 484 5.41 32.58 35.09
C ARG A 484 4.81 33.68 34.23
N ILE A 485 3.62 33.42 33.68
CA ILE A 485 2.89 34.43 32.88
C ILE A 485 1.59 34.78 33.60
N GLU A 486 1.53 36.00 34.11
CA GLU A 486 0.33 36.61 34.68
C GLU A 486 -0.43 37.34 33.59
N ARG A 487 -1.56 36.76 33.19
CA ARG A 487 -2.42 37.33 32.15
C ARG A 487 -3.35 38.36 32.74
N SER A 488 -3.41 39.53 32.12
CA SER A 488 -4.30 40.59 32.59
C SER A 488 -5.66 40.54 31.90
N ASN A 489 -6.71 40.68 32.71
CA ASN A 489 -8.09 40.85 32.22
C ASN A 489 -8.51 42.32 32.15
N VAL A 490 -7.67 43.24 32.64
CA VAL A 490 -8.03 44.66 32.87
C VAL A 490 -7.05 45.61 32.16
N SER A 491 -5.79 45.22 31.99
CA SER A 491 -4.77 46.00 31.26
C SER A 491 -4.50 45.40 29.88
N MET A 492 -4.03 46.23 28.94
CA MET A 492 -3.63 45.79 27.59
C MET A 492 -2.26 45.08 27.54
N VAL A 493 -1.75 44.66 28.70
CA VAL A 493 -0.43 44.07 28.90
C VAL A 493 -0.50 42.91 29.87
N ASP A 494 0.19 41.82 29.54
CA ASP A 494 0.50 40.69 30.40
C ASP A 494 1.84 40.92 31.10
N SER A 495 2.04 40.26 32.24
CA SER A 495 3.30 40.29 32.99
C SER A 495 3.99 38.93 32.92
N VAL A 496 5.25 38.90 32.50
CA VAL A 496 6.10 37.71 32.51
C VAL A 496 7.11 37.85 33.63
N ASN A 497 7.02 36.97 34.63
CA ASN A 497 7.83 37.00 35.84
C ASN A 497 8.81 35.83 35.85
N CYS A 498 10.07 36.07 36.27
CA CYS A 498 11.07 35.02 36.46
C CYS A 498 12.08 35.39 37.55
N GLU A 499 12.85 34.41 38.02
CA GLU A 499 13.84 34.58 39.09
C GLU A 499 15.26 34.25 38.58
N ILE A 500 16.24 35.09 38.94
CA ILE A 500 17.66 34.76 38.83
C ILE A 500 18.17 34.40 40.22
N SER A 501 18.58 33.15 40.39
CA SER A 501 18.96 32.57 41.68
C SER A 501 20.33 33.08 42.19
N ASN A 502 20.44 33.32 43.51
CA ASN A 502 21.68 33.68 44.22
C ASN A 502 22.38 34.96 43.73
N LYS A 503 21.64 35.91 43.14
CA LYS A 503 22.20 37.16 42.59
C LYS A 503 21.30 38.38 42.87
N PRO A 504 21.01 38.73 44.13
CA PRO A 504 20.01 39.76 44.45
C PRO A 504 20.44 41.17 44.03
N ASN A 505 21.75 41.41 43.87
CA ASN A 505 22.33 42.71 43.51
C ASN A 505 22.86 42.78 42.07
N ALA A 506 22.56 41.79 41.22
CA ALA A 506 23.01 41.81 39.82
C ALA A 506 22.44 43.03 39.08
N LYS A 507 23.31 43.75 38.37
CA LYS A 507 22.99 44.96 37.62
C LYS A 507 22.64 44.60 36.18
N ILE A 508 21.45 44.02 36.01
CA ILE A 508 20.94 43.67 34.68
C ILE A 508 20.76 44.93 33.83
N THR A 509 21.47 44.98 32.69
CA THR A 509 21.43 46.09 31.72
C THR A 509 20.43 45.86 30.60
N SER A 510 20.30 44.60 30.16
CA SER A 510 19.29 44.19 29.19
C SER A 510 18.77 42.78 29.50
N VAL A 511 17.61 42.45 28.96
CA VAL A 511 17.00 41.12 29.06
C VAL A 511 16.85 40.53 27.66
N LYS A 512 17.43 39.35 27.46
CA LYS A 512 17.30 38.57 26.23
C LYS A 512 16.20 37.53 26.38
N ILE A 513 15.22 37.56 25.48
CA ILE A 513 14.07 36.64 25.45
C ILE A 513 14.15 35.84 24.15
N VAL A 514 14.19 34.52 24.25
CA VAL A 514 14.17 33.61 23.09
C VAL A 514 12.80 32.95 23.02
N LEU A 515 12.14 33.08 21.87
CA LEU A 515 10.84 32.49 21.57
C LEU A 515 10.85 31.90 20.16
N GLY A 516 10.87 30.57 20.05
CA GLY A 516 10.99 29.88 18.77
C GLY A 516 12.27 30.26 18.05
N TYR A 517 12.15 30.75 16.81
CA TYR A 517 13.29 31.21 16.01
C TYR A 517 13.65 32.69 16.23
N ARG A 518 12.88 33.42 17.05
CA ARG A 518 13.09 34.85 17.28
C ARG A 518 13.72 35.11 18.64
N GLU A 519 14.66 36.04 18.64
CA GLU A 519 15.26 36.59 19.84
C GLU A 519 14.85 38.06 19.98
N TYR A 520 14.57 38.47 21.21
CA TYR A 520 14.25 39.84 21.58
C TYR A 520 15.26 40.30 22.62
N GLU A 521 15.61 41.56 22.56
CA GLU A 521 16.44 42.21 23.57
C GLU A 521 15.74 43.48 24.03
N LEU A 522 15.54 43.59 25.34
CA LEU A 522 15.00 44.78 25.98
C LEU A 522 16.11 45.45 26.77
N GLU A 523 16.39 46.70 26.45
CA GLU A 523 17.30 47.53 27.24
C GLU A 523 16.58 48.20 28.40
N ARG A 524 17.31 48.50 29.47
CA ARG A 524 16.75 49.20 30.63
C ARG A 524 16.30 50.59 30.20
N PRO A 525 15.12 51.08 30.62
CA PRO A 525 14.69 52.44 30.29
C PRO A 525 15.73 53.44 30.79
N GLN A 526 16.33 54.21 29.88
CA GLN A 526 17.17 55.34 30.28
C GLN A 526 16.24 56.37 30.93
N ASN A 527 16.49 56.70 32.20
CA ASN A 527 15.80 57.80 32.86
C ASN A 527 16.02 59.06 32.02
N PHE A 528 14.97 59.54 31.34
CA PHE A 528 14.97 60.90 30.81
C PHE A 528 15.21 61.84 31.99
N HIS A 529 16.28 62.61 31.88
CA HIS A 529 16.70 63.61 32.85
C HIS A 529 15.50 64.45 33.33
N THR A 530 15.43 64.61 34.65
CA THR A 530 14.66 65.65 35.32
C THR A 530 14.89 67.00 34.63
N CYS A 531 13.83 67.58 34.05
CA CYS A 531 13.81 69.02 33.78
C CYS A 531 13.87 69.75 35.13
N SER A 532 15.00 70.40 35.41
CA SER A 532 15.12 71.36 36.50
C SER A 532 14.47 72.67 36.07
N TYR A 533 13.62 73.20 36.96
CA TYR A 533 12.89 74.46 36.84
C TYR A 533 13.77 75.69 36.61
#